data_AF-A0A0G0CJA6-F1
#
_entry.id   AF-A0A0G0CJA6-F1
#
_cell.length_a   1.000
_cell.length_b   1.000
_cell.length_c   1.000
_cell.angle_alpha   90.00
_cell.angle_beta   90.00
_cell.angle_gamma   90.00
#
_symmetry.space_group_name_H-M   'P 1'
#
loop_
_entity.id
_entity.type
_entity.pdbx_description
1 polymer ?
#
loop_
_entity_poly.entity_id
_entity_poly.type
_entity_poly.pdbx_seq_one_letter_code
_entity_poly.pdbx_strand_id
1 'polypeptide(L)'
;MRRIVTHTSPDMDAITSVWLIKRYLPGWEDAEIRFVPAGSRIGNLTPDQATKLTEPIEIIGGNEVLQVDTGLGPLDHHQTSDKQTCGASLTFDFIKKNVKEGALNPEKLEALKRIVKYVIEVDHFKEVFRPDVLANYQNFSITDILDGLKYQHPN
;
A
#
# COMPACT_ATOMS: atom_id res chain seq x y z
N MET A 1 -17.10 4.85 -11.15
CA MET A 1 -16.32 5.64 -10.16
C MET A 1 -15.03 4.89 -9.85
N ARG A 2 -14.00 5.54 -9.29
CA ARG A 2 -12.74 4.90 -8.89
C ARG A 2 -12.70 4.67 -7.39
N ARG A 3 -12.24 3.49 -6.97
CA ARG A 3 -12.16 3.09 -5.57
C ARG A 3 -10.82 2.44 -5.23
N ILE A 4 -10.22 2.85 -4.13
CA ILE A 4 -9.06 2.17 -3.55
C ILE A 4 -9.55 1.44 -2.31
N VAL A 5 -9.32 0.12 -2.25
CA VAL A 5 -9.76 -0.75 -1.18
C VAL A 5 -8.53 -1.23 -0.42
N THR A 6 -8.54 -1.08 0.90
CA THR A 6 -7.49 -1.61 1.79
C THR A 6 -8.12 -2.16 3.08
N HIS A 7 -7.32 -2.66 4.01
CA HIS A 7 -7.84 -3.27 5.24
C HIS A 7 -8.31 -2.22 6.27
N THR A 8 -9.24 -2.61 7.15
CA THR A 8 -9.87 -1.73 8.17
C THR A 8 -8.92 -1.26 9.27
N SER A 9 -7.75 -1.86 9.43
CA SER A 9 -6.73 -1.44 10.40
C SER A 9 -5.47 -0.94 9.68
N PRO A 10 -5.59 0.04 8.77
CA PRO A 10 -4.55 0.37 7.81
C PRO A 10 -3.25 0.73 8.51
N ASP A 11 -2.17 0.10 8.09
CA ASP A 11 -0.81 0.37 8.55
C ASP A 11 -0.08 1.29 7.55
N MET A 12 1.23 1.44 7.74
CA MET A 12 2.04 2.29 6.87
C MET A 12 2.08 1.78 5.42
N ASP A 13 1.96 0.48 5.18
CA ASP A 13 2.01 -0.10 3.84
C ASP A 13 0.72 0.21 3.06
N ALA A 14 -0.43 -0.09 3.67
CA ALA A 14 -1.74 0.29 3.17
C ALA A 14 -1.85 1.81 2.90
N ILE A 15 -1.50 2.63 3.88
CA ILE A 15 -1.61 4.10 3.78
C ILE A 15 -0.70 4.64 2.68
N THR A 16 0.54 4.15 2.59
CA THR A 16 1.47 4.61 1.55
C THR A 16 0.99 4.20 0.16
N SER A 17 0.44 2.99 0.02
CA SER A 17 -0.18 2.54 -1.24
C SER A 17 -1.29 3.48 -1.70
N VAL A 18 -2.23 3.81 -0.80
CA VAL A 18 -3.32 4.76 -1.09
C VAL A 18 -2.77 6.14 -1.46
N TRP A 19 -1.80 6.66 -0.70
CA TRP A 19 -1.17 7.95 -0.96
C TRP A 19 -0.49 8.00 -2.33
N LEU A 20 0.29 6.96 -2.67
CA LEU A 20 0.97 6.84 -3.95
C LEU A 20 -0.05 6.88 -5.11
N ILE A 21 -1.13 6.10 -5.02
CA ILE A 21 -2.18 6.07 -6.05
C ILE A 21 -2.82 7.45 -6.20
N LYS A 22 -3.35 8.02 -5.12
CA LYS A 22 -4.05 9.32 -5.20
C LYS A 22 -3.15 10.45 -5.66
N ARG A 23 -1.83 10.36 -5.41
CA ARG A 23 -0.90 11.44 -5.72
C ARG A 23 -0.30 11.34 -7.12
N TYR A 24 -0.10 10.12 -7.63
CA TYR A 24 0.71 9.89 -8.82
C TYR A 24 0.03 9.06 -9.90
N LEU A 25 -1.06 8.33 -9.63
CA LEU A 25 -1.78 7.59 -10.66
C LEU A 25 -2.81 8.51 -11.34
N PRO A 26 -2.67 8.84 -12.63
CA PRO A 26 -3.53 9.82 -13.28
C PRO A 26 -5.00 9.42 -13.24
N GLY A 27 -5.86 10.34 -12.82
CA GLY A 27 -7.32 10.13 -12.74
C GLY A 27 -7.80 9.48 -11.44
N TRP A 28 -6.90 9.12 -10.52
CA TRP A 28 -7.24 8.50 -9.23
C TRP A 28 -7.18 9.47 -8.05
N GLU A 29 -6.98 10.77 -8.30
CA GLU A 29 -6.80 11.80 -7.28
C GLU A 29 -7.99 11.86 -6.31
N ASP A 30 -9.20 11.77 -6.85
CA ASP A 30 -10.46 11.79 -6.12
C ASP A 30 -11.04 10.39 -5.86
N ALA A 31 -10.22 9.33 -6.02
CA ALA A 31 -10.69 7.96 -5.78
C ALA A 31 -11.21 7.80 -4.34
N GLU A 32 -12.37 7.16 -4.22
CA GLU A 32 -13.00 6.86 -2.96
C GLU A 32 -12.22 5.77 -2.22
N ILE A 33 -11.95 5.95 -0.93
CA ILE A 33 -11.29 4.94 -0.11
C ILE A 33 -12.37 4.06 0.52
N ARG A 34 -12.22 2.75 0.41
CA ARG A 34 -13.08 1.74 1.03
C ARG A 34 -12.24 0.79 1.86
N PHE A 35 -12.86 0.21 2.88
CA PHE A 35 -12.18 -0.68 3.81
C PHE A 35 -12.85 -2.05 3.83
N VAL A 36 -12.05 -3.10 4.00
CA VAL A 36 -12.47 -4.49 4.19
C VAL A 36 -11.70 -5.12 5.35
N PRO A 37 -12.16 -6.23 5.95
CA PRO A 37 -11.34 -6.94 6.93
C PRO A 37 -10.00 -7.38 6.32
N ALA A 38 -8.95 -7.52 7.15
CA ALA A 38 -7.66 -8.01 6.69
C ALA A 38 -7.79 -9.36 5.95
N GLY A 39 -7.04 -9.52 4.85
CA GLY A 39 -7.11 -10.68 3.97
C GLY A 39 -8.41 -10.82 3.15
N SER A 40 -9.36 -9.89 3.28
CA SER A 40 -10.61 -9.88 2.51
C SER A 40 -10.50 -9.03 1.25
N ARG A 41 -11.52 -9.12 0.40
CA ARG A 41 -11.64 -8.32 -0.83
C ARG A 41 -13.10 -7.98 -1.11
N ILE A 42 -13.32 -6.94 -1.90
CA ILE A 42 -14.62 -6.72 -2.54
C ILE A 42 -14.72 -7.47 -3.87
N GLY A 43 -15.95 -7.67 -4.34
CA GLY A 43 -16.24 -8.44 -5.55
C GLY A 43 -16.40 -9.93 -5.27
N ASN A 44 -16.45 -10.71 -6.35
CA ASN A 44 -16.89 -12.12 -6.30
C ASN A 44 -15.75 -13.12 -6.54
N LEU A 45 -14.51 -12.66 -6.63
CA LEU A 45 -13.37 -13.55 -6.83
C LEU A 45 -13.02 -14.27 -5.54
N THR A 46 -12.79 -15.57 -5.64
CA THR A 46 -12.21 -16.36 -4.56
C THR A 46 -10.72 -16.00 -4.37
N PRO A 47 -10.12 -16.33 -3.20
CA PRO A 47 -8.68 -16.19 -2.97
C PRO A 47 -7.81 -16.80 -4.10
N ASP A 48 -8.15 -18.00 -4.56
CA ASP A 48 -7.42 -18.69 -5.64
C ASP A 48 -7.55 -18.01 -7.01
N GLN A 49 -8.64 -17.26 -7.23
CA GLN A 49 -8.81 -16.47 -8.45
C GLN A 49 -8.06 -15.14 -8.33
N ALA A 50 -8.11 -14.52 -7.15
CA ALA A 50 -7.43 -13.26 -6.84
C ALA A 50 -5.92 -13.33 -7.11
N THR A 51 -5.27 -14.39 -6.63
CA THR A 51 -3.82 -14.62 -6.79
C THR A 51 -3.37 -14.79 -8.24
N LYS A 52 -4.30 -15.06 -9.16
CA LYS A 52 -4.03 -15.23 -10.60
C LYS A 52 -4.24 -13.94 -11.40
N LEU A 53 -4.73 -12.88 -10.77
CA LEU A 53 -4.86 -11.59 -11.42
C LEU A 53 -3.46 -11.05 -11.77
N THR A 54 -3.35 -10.48 -12.96
CA THR A 54 -2.15 -9.75 -13.40
C THR A 54 -2.43 -8.25 -13.52
N GLU A 55 -3.67 -7.88 -13.83
CA GLU A 55 -4.10 -6.49 -13.96
C GLU A 55 -4.60 -5.96 -12.60
N PRO A 56 -3.98 -4.89 -12.06
CA PRO A 56 -4.38 -4.33 -10.77
C PRO A 56 -5.78 -3.72 -10.76
N ILE A 57 -6.20 -3.10 -11.87
CA ILE A 57 -7.49 -2.39 -11.96
C ILE A 57 -8.59 -3.39 -12.31
N GLU A 58 -9.49 -3.63 -11.37
CA GLU A 58 -10.65 -4.50 -11.54
C GLU A 58 -11.92 -3.70 -11.82
N ILE A 59 -12.87 -4.28 -12.57
CA ILE A 59 -14.21 -3.69 -12.76
C ILE A 59 -15.21 -4.40 -11.87
N ILE A 60 -15.63 -3.76 -10.77
CA ILE A 60 -16.54 -4.33 -9.76
C ILE A 60 -17.78 -3.45 -9.62
N GLY A 61 -18.94 -3.98 -10.02
CA GLY A 61 -20.21 -3.26 -9.98
C GLY A 61 -20.18 -1.95 -10.79
N GLY A 62 -19.49 -1.95 -11.94
CA GLY A 62 -19.32 -0.76 -12.79
C GLY A 62 -18.30 0.27 -12.27
N ASN A 63 -17.48 -0.07 -11.27
CA ASN A 63 -16.43 0.79 -10.74
C ASN A 63 -15.05 0.23 -11.04
N GLU A 64 -14.10 1.10 -11.31
CA GLU A 64 -12.68 0.76 -11.35
C GLU A 64 -12.19 0.65 -9.90
N VAL A 65 -11.62 -0.50 -9.54
CA VAL A 65 -11.20 -0.82 -8.18
C VAL A 65 -9.74 -1.23 -8.18
N LEU A 66 -8.96 -0.61 -7.30
CA LEU A 66 -7.64 -1.09 -6.89
C LEU A 66 -7.76 -1.65 -5.49
N GLN A 67 -7.33 -2.89 -5.28
CA GLN A 67 -7.21 -3.49 -3.96
C GLN A 67 -5.73 -3.53 -3.58
N VAL A 68 -5.36 -2.83 -2.50
CA VAL A 68 -3.97 -2.62 -2.09
C VAL A 68 -3.76 -3.13 -0.67
N ASP A 69 -2.63 -3.83 -0.49
CA ASP A 69 -2.26 -4.43 0.79
C ASP A 69 -3.41 -5.30 1.38
N THR A 70 -4.18 -5.92 0.49
CA THR A 70 -5.34 -6.73 0.85
C THR A 70 -5.81 -7.56 -0.33
N GLY A 71 -6.60 -8.60 -0.05
CA GLY A 71 -7.38 -9.28 -1.08
C GLY A 71 -6.60 -10.16 -2.07
N LEU A 72 -5.32 -10.44 -1.83
CA LEU A 72 -4.44 -11.36 -2.56
C LEU A 72 -4.29 -11.05 -4.05
N GLY A 73 -4.45 -9.78 -4.42
CA GLY A 73 -4.34 -9.31 -5.80
C GLY A 73 -2.91 -8.86 -6.17
N PRO A 74 -2.77 -8.20 -7.34
CA PRO A 74 -1.46 -7.77 -7.86
C PRO A 74 -0.74 -6.71 -7.03
N LEU A 75 -1.48 -5.97 -6.18
CA LEU A 75 -0.92 -4.95 -5.27
C LEU A 75 -0.98 -5.39 -3.80
N ASP A 76 -1.03 -6.70 -3.60
CA ASP A 76 -0.94 -7.35 -2.30
C ASP A 76 0.32 -8.24 -2.27
N HIS A 77 0.92 -8.43 -1.10
CA HIS A 77 2.14 -9.20 -0.92
C HIS A 77 1.98 -10.41 0.01
N HIS A 78 0.83 -10.56 0.69
CA HIS A 78 0.58 -11.65 1.62
C HIS A 78 0.69 -13.07 1.01
N GLN A 79 0.57 -13.20 -0.30
CA GLN A 79 0.75 -14.45 -1.04
C GLN A 79 2.21 -14.82 -1.35
N THR A 80 3.18 -13.94 -1.04
CA THR A 80 4.60 -14.17 -1.30
C THR A 80 5.42 -14.18 0.00
N SER A 81 6.56 -14.87 -0.02
CA SER A 81 7.53 -14.86 1.08
C SER A 81 8.69 -13.88 0.85
N ASP A 82 8.59 -13.00 -0.16
CA ASP A 82 9.64 -12.05 -0.51
C ASP A 82 9.74 -10.93 0.53
N LYS A 83 10.91 -10.85 1.20
CA LYS A 83 11.18 -9.86 2.25
C LYS A 83 11.59 -8.48 1.75
N GLN A 84 11.56 -8.30 0.45
CA GLN A 84 11.97 -7.07 -0.25
C GLN A 84 10.79 -6.39 -0.94
N THR A 85 9.57 -6.86 -0.71
CA THR A 85 8.35 -6.40 -1.35
C THR A 85 7.23 -6.24 -0.32
N CYS A 86 6.53 -5.11 -0.40
CA CYS A 86 5.27 -4.82 0.30
C CYS A 86 4.23 -4.25 -0.69
N GLY A 87 2.97 -4.10 -0.28
CA GLY A 87 1.90 -3.52 -1.09
C GLY A 87 2.24 -2.14 -1.68
N ALA A 88 2.92 -1.28 -0.91
CA ALA A 88 3.36 0.04 -1.37
C ALA A 88 4.42 -0.04 -2.45
N SER A 89 5.32 -1.04 -2.38
CA SER A 89 6.33 -1.26 -3.41
C SER A 89 5.72 -1.77 -4.72
N LEU A 90 4.75 -2.68 -4.65
CA LEU A 90 4.00 -3.18 -5.80
C LEU A 90 3.18 -2.04 -6.44
N THR A 91 2.54 -1.23 -5.60
CA THR A 91 1.81 -0.02 -6.01
C THR A 91 2.73 0.99 -6.69
N PHE A 92 3.94 1.21 -6.16
CA PHE A 92 4.91 2.11 -6.77
C PHE A 92 5.40 1.60 -8.13
N ASP A 93 5.65 0.29 -8.26
CA ASP A 93 5.97 -0.34 -9.53
C ASP A 93 4.86 -0.19 -10.55
N PHE A 94 3.61 -0.35 -10.12
CA PHE A 94 2.44 -0.11 -10.95
C PHE A 94 2.37 1.36 -11.43
N ILE A 95 2.58 2.33 -10.54
CA ILE A 95 2.57 3.75 -10.89
C ILE A 95 3.64 4.09 -11.92
N LYS A 96 4.88 3.63 -11.73
CA LYS A 96 5.98 3.89 -12.68
C LYS A 96 5.65 3.41 -14.10
N LYS A 97 4.88 2.33 -14.24
CA LYS A 97 4.44 1.79 -15.54
C LYS A 97 3.29 2.58 -16.16
N ASN A 98 2.51 3.31 -15.37
CA ASN A 98 1.26 3.93 -15.80
C ASN A 98 1.27 5.47 -15.81
N VAL A 99 2.35 6.09 -15.32
CA VAL A 99 2.57 7.53 -15.49
C VAL A 99 3.21 7.82 -16.85
N LYS A 100 2.94 9.00 -17.39
CA LYS A 100 3.62 9.47 -18.60
C LYS A 100 5.14 9.54 -18.38
N GLU A 101 5.90 9.28 -19.44
CA GLU A 101 7.34 9.47 -19.41
C GLU A 101 7.68 10.91 -18.98
N GLY A 102 8.64 11.03 -18.05
CA GLY A 102 9.03 12.32 -17.47
C GLY A 102 8.08 12.89 -16.38
N ALA A 103 6.92 12.26 -16.10
CA ALA A 103 6.03 12.72 -15.01
C ALA A 103 6.69 12.62 -13.63
N LEU A 104 7.62 11.68 -13.46
CA LEU A 104 8.52 11.57 -12.32
C LEU A 104 9.92 11.94 -12.79
N ASN A 105 10.37 13.16 -12.47
CA ASN A 105 11.76 13.54 -12.71
C ASN A 105 12.72 12.67 -11.85
N PRO A 106 14.02 12.62 -12.19
CA PRO A 106 14.97 11.75 -11.52
C PRO A 106 15.02 11.95 -10.00
N GLU A 107 14.94 13.20 -9.53
CA GLU A 107 14.99 13.53 -8.10
C GLU A 107 13.76 13.04 -7.36
N LYS A 108 12.56 13.24 -7.92
CA LYS A 108 11.31 12.73 -7.35
C LYS A 108 11.28 11.21 -7.36
N LEU A 109 11.75 10.58 -8.44
CA LEU A 109 11.83 9.13 -8.53
C LEU A 109 12.74 8.56 -7.43
N GLU A 110 13.90 9.20 -7.19
CA GLU A 110 14.81 8.79 -6.12
C GLU A 110 14.22 9.02 -4.73
N ALA A 111 13.56 10.15 -4.50
CA ALA A 111 12.87 10.41 -3.24
C ALA A 111 11.79 9.35 -2.96
N LEU A 112 10.97 9.00 -3.95
CA LEU A 112 9.94 7.97 -3.82
C LEU A 112 10.55 6.58 -3.56
N LYS A 113 11.65 6.22 -4.22
CA LYS A 113 12.37 4.96 -3.93
C LYS A 113 12.83 4.89 -2.49
N ARG A 114 13.35 5.99 -1.92
CA ARG A 114 13.79 6.05 -0.53
C ARG A 114 12.62 5.89 0.45
N ILE A 115 11.47 6.52 0.15
CA ILE A 115 10.24 6.35 0.94
C ILE A 115 9.77 4.89 0.89
N VAL A 116 9.61 4.32 -0.31
CA VAL A 116 9.14 2.93 -0.48
C VAL A 116 10.09 1.94 0.19
N LYS A 117 11.41 2.16 0.09
CA LYS A 117 12.40 1.33 0.80
C LYS A 117 12.20 1.38 2.31
N TYR A 118 11.94 2.56 2.87
CA TYR A 118 11.65 2.70 4.29
C TYR A 118 10.38 1.96 4.69
N VAL A 119 9.33 2.01 3.86
CA VAL A 119 8.08 1.27 4.10
C VAL A 119 8.32 -0.24 4.07
N ILE A 120 9.09 -0.76 3.10
CA ILE A 120 9.48 -2.17 3.07
C ILE A 120 10.22 -2.55 4.37
N GLU A 121 11.10 -1.68 4.89
CA GLU A 121 11.80 -1.94 6.15
C GLU A 121 10.84 -2.06 7.34
N VAL A 122 9.87 -1.15 7.46
CA VAL A 122 8.85 -1.17 8.52
C VAL A 122 7.93 -2.39 8.41
N ASP A 123 7.44 -2.67 7.20
CA ASP A 123 6.53 -3.79 6.92
C ASP A 123 7.16 -5.16 7.26
N HIS A 124 8.49 -5.25 7.12
CA HIS A 124 9.26 -6.45 7.45
C HIS A 124 9.90 -6.40 8.84
N PHE A 125 9.43 -5.48 9.70
CA PHE A 125 9.86 -5.34 11.09
C PHE A 125 11.39 -5.16 11.23
N LYS A 126 12.04 -4.46 10.29
CA LYS A 126 13.50 -4.30 10.26
C LYS A 126 13.98 -3.18 11.20
N GLU A 127 13.10 -2.35 11.70
CA GLU A 127 13.37 -1.29 12.66
C GLU A 127 13.99 -1.80 13.96
N VAL A 128 13.68 -3.04 14.37
CA VAL A 128 14.23 -3.66 15.58
C VAL A 128 15.73 -3.90 15.51
N PHE A 129 16.32 -3.88 14.30
CA PHE A 129 17.75 -4.05 14.09
C PHE A 129 18.52 -2.72 14.04
N ARG A 130 17.85 -1.57 14.23
CA ARG A 130 18.52 -0.27 14.25
C ARG A 130 19.43 -0.14 15.47
N PRO A 131 20.61 0.48 15.35
CA PRO A 131 21.60 0.55 16.44
C PRO A 131 21.15 1.37 17.66
N ASP A 132 20.11 2.22 17.52
CA ASP A 132 19.66 3.16 18.55
C ASP A 132 18.19 2.90 18.97
N VAL A 133 17.88 1.67 19.40
CA VAL A 133 16.49 1.27 19.74
C VAL A 133 15.85 2.09 20.85
N LEU A 134 16.64 2.69 21.75
CA LEU A 134 16.15 3.51 22.88
C LEU A 134 16.07 5.01 22.56
N ALA A 135 16.43 5.43 21.34
CA ALA A 135 16.38 6.84 21.01
C ALA A 135 14.93 7.32 20.89
N ASN A 136 14.62 8.47 21.52
CA ASN A 136 13.27 9.02 21.54
C ASN A 136 12.65 9.19 20.14
N TYR A 137 13.46 9.54 19.14
CA TYR A 137 12.98 9.72 17.76
C TYR A 137 12.41 8.43 17.14
N GLN A 138 12.75 7.25 17.68
CA GLN A 138 12.10 6.00 17.27
C GLN A 138 10.62 6.04 17.63
N ASN A 139 10.26 6.49 18.85
CA ASN A 139 8.88 6.56 19.36
C ASN A 139 8.02 7.70 18.78
N PHE A 140 8.63 8.60 18.00
CA PHE A 140 7.92 9.67 17.27
C PHE A 140 7.80 9.34 15.78
N SER A 141 7.91 8.05 15.43
CA SER A 141 7.72 7.59 14.06
C SER A 141 6.25 7.65 13.64
N ILE A 142 6.01 7.66 12.32
CA ILE A 142 4.65 7.54 11.77
C ILE A 142 4.01 6.22 12.24
N THR A 143 4.79 5.15 12.35
CA THR A 143 4.33 3.83 12.80
C THR A 143 3.77 3.91 14.22
N ASP A 144 4.49 4.50 15.17
CA ASP A 144 4.02 4.61 16.56
C ASP A 144 2.79 5.52 16.69
N ILE A 145 2.72 6.58 15.88
CA ILE A 145 1.53 7.44 15.83
C ILE A 145 0.32 6.63 15.35
N LEU A 146 0.49 5.83 14.29
CA LEU A 146 -0.57 4.98 13.76
C LEU A 146 -1.01 3.93 14.79
N ASP A 147 -0.07 3.30 15.49
CA ASP A 147 -0.40 2.31 16.51
C ASP A 147 -1.13 2.95 17.70
N GLY A 148 -0.71 4.14 18.13
CA GLY A 148 -1.45 4.94 19.12
C GLY A 148 -2.89 5.24 18.67
N LEU A 149 -3.11 5.58 17.40
CA LEU A 149 -4.44 5.80 16.86
C LEU A 149 -5.28 4.52 16.82
N LYS A 150 -4.70 3.36 16.49
CA LYS A 150 -5.40 2.06 16.53
C LYS A 150 -5.85 1.71 17.96
N TYR A 151 -5.07 2.08 18.98
CA TYR A 151 -5.50 1.92 20.38
C TYR A 151 -6.66 2.85 20.76
N GLN A 152 -6.69 4.08 20.24
CA GLN A 152 -7.78 5.04 20.49
C GLN A 152 -9.06 4.70 19.71
N HIS A 153 -8.91 4.08 18.55
CA HIS A 153 -9.99 3.72 17.63
C HIS A 153 -9.93 2.24 17.26
N PRO A 154 -10.20 1.33 18.22
CA PRO A 154 -10.22 -0.10 17.95
C PRO A 154 -11.37 -0.47 17.00
N ASN A 155 -11.13 -1.46 16.15
CA ASN A 155 -12.14 -2.04 15.24
C ASN A 155 -13.24 -2.78 16.00
#